data_AF-A0A2N5EIY2-F1
#
_entry.id   AF-A0A2N5EIY2-F1
#
_cell.length_a   1.000
_cell.length_b   1.000
_cell.length_c   1.000
_cell.angle_alpha   90.00
_cell.angle_beta   90.00
_cell.angle_gamma   90.00
#
_symmetry.space_group_name_H-M   'P 1'
#
loop_
_entity.id
_entity.type
_entity.pdbx_description
1 polymer ?
#
loop_
_entity_poly.entity_id
_entity_poly.type
_entity_poly.pdbx_seq_one_letter_code
_entity_poly.pdbx_strand_id
1 'polypeptide(L)' 'MMNFLKKWVKSQTQYFFWTYIPIILTFIFSMFMAHYFPESSFLAIGLFYLATLLLAFYIWH' A
#
# COMPACT_ATOMS: atom_id res chain seq x y z
N MET A 1 -11.71 29.55 -8.01
CA MET A 1 -11.37 28.82 -6.75
C MET A 1 -11.98 27.42 -6.68
N MET A 2 -13.27 27.22 -6.98
CA MET A 2 -13.95 25.91 -6.89
C MET A 2 -13.26 24.78 -7.71
N ASN A 3 -12.86 25.08 -8.95
CA ASN A 3 -12.18 24.10 -9.82
C ASN A 3 -10.76 23.75 -9.34
N PHE A 4 -10.06 24.70 -8.72
CA PHE A 4 -8.75 24.45 -8.11
C PHE A 4 -8.90 23.53 -6.89
N LEU A 5 -9.84 23.84 -5.98
CA LEU A 5 -10.13 23.01 -4.81
C LEU A 5 -10.52 21.58 -5.21
N LYS A 6 -11.38 21.40 -6.22
CA LYS A 6 -11.74 20.06 -6.71
C LYS A 6 -10.54 19.27 -7.22
N LYS A 7 -9.65 19.90 -8.02
CA LYS A 7 -8.43 19.25 -8.53
C LYS A 7 -7.46 18.92 -7.40
N TRP A 8 -7.31 19.84 -6.44
CA TRP A 8 -6.45 19.67 -5.27
C TRP A 8 -6.94 18.52 -4.37
N VAL A 9 -8.22 18.51 -3.99
CA VAL A 9 -8.81 17.43 -3.18
C VAL A 9 -8.68 16.08 -3.89
N LYS A 10 -8.93 16.02 -5.21
CA LYS A 10 -8.74 14.78 -5.98
C LYS A 10 -7.30 14.28 -5.90
N SER A 11 -6.32 15.17 -6.08
CA SER A 11 -4.90 14.82 -5.99
C SER A 11 -4.50 14.36 -4.58
N GLN A 12 -4.95 15.06 -3.53
CA GLN A 12 -4.68 14.66 -2.15
C GLN A 12 -5.33 13.31 -1.78
N THR A 13 -6.56 13.09 -2.24
CA THR A 13 -7.30 11.84 -2.02
C THR A 13 -6.60 10.68 -2.73
N GLN A 14 -6.20 10.90 -3.99
CA GLN A 14 -5.44 9.92 -4.76
C GLN A 14 -4.09 9.61 -4.08
N TYR A 15 -3.40 10.63 -3.55
CA TYR A 15 -2.17 10.45 -2.78
C TYR A 15 -2.40 9.59 -1.54
N PHE A 16 -3.40 9.95 -0.75
CA PHE A 16 -3.77 9.23 0.44
C PHE A 16 -4.04 7.75 0.13
N PHE A 17 -4.91 7.46 -0.83
CA PHE A 17 -5.24 6.07 -1.15
C PHE A 17 -4.02 5.29 -1.66
N TRP A 18 -3.21 5.86 -2.55
CA TRP A 18 -2.04 5.15 -3.08
C TRP A 18 -0.93 4.91 -2.07
N THR A 19 -0.83 5.72 -1.01
CA THR A 19 0.15 5.47 0.07
C THR A 19 -0.40 4.52 1.12
N TYR A 20 -1.64 4.73 1.59
CA TYR A 20 -2.18 3.98 2.71
C TYR A 20 -2.71 2.60 2.32
N ILE A 21 -3.27 2.41 1.12
CA ILE A 21 -3.78 1.10 0.68
C ILE A 21 -2.69 0.02 0.67
N PRO A 22 -1.50 0.24 0.07
CA PRO A 22 -0.43 -0.77 0.08
C PRO A 22 0.06 -1.11 1.49
N ILE A 23 0.13 -0.10 2.38
CA ILE A 23 0.52 -0.29 3.78
C ILE A 23 -0.50 -1.18 4.49
N ILE A 24 -1.79 -0.85 4.40
CA ILE A 24 -2.88 -1.61 5.03
C ILE A 24 -2.90 -3.05 4.50
N LEU A 25 -2.76 -3.23 3.19
CA LEU A 25 -2.66 -4.56 2.56
C LEU A 25 -1.49 -5.37 3.11
N THR A 26 -0.32 -4.74 3.29
CA THR A 26 0.85 -5.40 3.88
C THR A 26 0.57 -5.87 5.29
N PHE A 27 -0.09 -5.04 6.12
CA PHE A 27 -0.46 -5.44 7.48
C PHE A 27 -1.44 -6.60 7.51
N ILE A 28 -2.50 -6.55 6.70
CA ILE A 28 -3.50 -7.64 6.61
C ILE A 28 -2.82 -8.94 6.16
N PHE A 29 -1.99 -8.87 5.11
CA PHE A 29 -1.24 -10.02 4.61
C PHE A 29 -0.29 -10.58 5.67
N SER A 30 0.37 -9.71 6.43
CA SER A 30 1.27 -10.11 7.51
C SER A 30 0.55 -10.84 8.63
N MET A 31 -0.62 -10.34 9.05
CA MET A 31 -1.45 -11.01 10.05
C MET A 31 -1.93 -12.38 9.54
N PHE A 32 -2.35 -12.47 8.28
CA PHE A 32 -2.75 -13.73 7.66
C PHE A 32 -1.59 -14.74 7.63
N MET A 33 -0.42 -14.34 7.13
CA MET A 33 0.74 -15.22 7.04
C MET A 33 1.26 -15.66 8.41
N ALA A 34 1.29 -14.76 9.39
CA ALA A 34 1.70 -15.10 10.75
C ALA A 34 0.74 -16.11 11.41
N HIS A 35 -0.56 -16.05 11.09
CA HIS A 35 -1.55 -16.96 11.67
C HIS A 35 -1.56 -18.34 11.00
N TYR A 36 -1.58 -18.39 9.66
CA TYR A 36 -1.77 -19.64 8.91
C TYR A 36 -0.46 -20.32 8.50
N PHE A 37 0.63 -19.57 8.35
CA PHE A 37 1.91 -20.06 7.81
C PHE A 37 3.11 -19.52 8.62
N PRO A 38 3.16 -19.73 9.94
CA PRO A 38 4.12 -19.06 10.82
C PRO A 38 5.58 -19.33 10.43
N GLU A 39 5.92 -20.55 10.01
CA GLU A 39 7.31 -20.93 9.68
C GLU A 39 7.87 -20.26 8.42
N SER A 40 7.03 -19.96 7.43
CA SER A 40 7.43 -19.30 6.17
C SER A 40 7.00 -17.84 6.09
N SER A 41 6.33 -17.34 7.14
CA SER A 41 5.68 -16.02 7.17
C SER A 41 6.65 -14.88 6.87
N PHE A 42 7.84 -14.89 7.47
CA PHE A 42 8.79 -13.77 7.37
C PHE A 42 9.24 -13.51 5.93
N LEU A 43 9.57 -14.56 5.18
CA LEU A 43 10.05 -14.44 3.81
C LEU A 43 8.92 -13.99 2.88
N ALA A 44 7.74 -14.59 3.00
CA ALA A 44 6.57 -14.22 2.20
C ALA A 44 6.13 -12.77 2.47
N ILE A 45 6.11 -12.33 3.73
CA ILE A 45 5.80 -10.96 4.12
C ILE A 45 6.82 -9.99 3.52
N GLY A 46 8.11 -10.31 3.61
CA GLY A 46 9.17 -9.47 3.05
C GLY A 46 9.05 -9.32 1.53
N LEU A 47 8.79 -10.41 0.80
CA LEU A 47 8.56 -10.37 -0.64
C LEU A 47 7.31 -9.55 -1.00
N PHE A 48 6.21 -9.75 -0.27
CA PHE A 48 4.99 -8.99 -0.48
C PHE A 48 5.21 -7.49 -0.25
N TYR A 49 5.89 -7.14 0.84
CA TYR A 49 6.22 -5.74 1.15
C TYR A 49 7.06 -5.08 0.05
N LEU A 50 8.11 -5.76 -0.43
CA LEU A 50 8.94 -5.27 -1.54
C LEU A 50 8.12 -5.10 -2.83
N ALA A 51 7.24 -6.05 -3.14
CA ALA A 51 6.36 -5.95 -4.31
C ALA A 51 5.41 -4.73 -4.19
N THR A 52 4.81 -4.49 -3.02
CA THR A 52 3.98 -3.31 -2.78
C THR A 52 4.77 -2.00 -2.86
N LEU A 53 6.02 -1.97 -2.38
CA LEU A 53 6.89 -0.79 -2.52
C LEU A 53 7.24 -0.50 -3.97
N LEU A 54 7.60 -1.52 -4.76
CA LEU A 54 7.89 -1.37 -6.18
C LEU A 54 6.66 -0.89 -6.96
N LEU A 55 5.49 -1.45 -6.65
CA LEU A 55 4.23 -1.06 -7.26
C LEU A 55 3.86 0.37 -6.89
N ALA A 56 4.03 0.77 -5.63
CA ALA A 56 3.87 2.16 -5.22
C ALA A 56 4.85 3.07 -5.98
N PHE A 57 6.15 2.74 -6.00
CA PHE A 57 7.15 3.52 -6.73
C PHE A 57 6.78 3.73 -8.21
N TYR A 58 6.35 2.67 -8.90
CA TYR A 58 5.93 2.74 -10.29
C TYR A 58 4.70 3.63 -10.53
N ILE A 59 3.76 3.69 -9.59
CA ILE A 59 2.55 4.52 -9.72
C ILE A 59 2.86 5.99 -9.42
N TRP A 60 3.86 6.23 -8.58
CA TRP A 60 4.31 7.54 -8.15
C TRP A 60 5.30 8.20 -9.12
N HIS A 61 5.84 7.46 -10.10
CA HIS A 61 6.83 7.91 -11.08
C HIS A 61 6.27 7.86 -12.50
#